data_AF-A0A7Y2DYD6-F1
#
_entry.id   AF-A0A7Y2DYD6-F1
#
_cell.length_a   1.000
_cell.length_b   1.000
_cell.length_c   1.000
_cell.angle_alpha   90.00
_cell.angle_beta   90.00
_cell.angle_gamma   90.00
#
_symmetry.space_group_name_H-M   'P 1'
#
loop_
_entity.id
_entity.type
_entity.pdbx_description
1 polymer ?
#
loop_
_entity_poly.entity_id
_entity_poly.type
_entity_poly.pdbx_seq_one_letter_code
_entity_poly.pdbx_strand_id
1 'polypeptide(L)' 'MNYDIVILGSGESGTGAALLAHQQGLKTFVSDGGIIPTQYKKELQNAQIPFEESTHTLDIILSAKEIIKSPG' A
#
# COMPACT_ATOMS: atom_id res chain seq x y z
N MET A 1 4.43 -9.44 11.00
CA MET A 1 5.53 -8.76 10.30
C MET A 1 5.36 -7.27 10.56
N ASN A 2 6.42 -6.49 10.80
CA ASN A 2 6.30 -5.03 10.86
C ASN A 2 6.56 -4.40 9.48
N TYR A 3 5.83 -3.33 9.17
CA TYR A 3 6.06 -2.43 8.04
C TYR A 3 6.51 -1.07 8.56
N ASP A 4 7.35 -0.37 7.80
CA ASP A 4 7.67 1.02 8.13
C ASP A 4 6.48 1.93 7.80
N ILE A 5 5.79 1.63 6.70
CA ILE A 5 4.67 2.42 6.22
C ILE A 5 3.60 1.56 5.56
N VAL A 6 2.34 1.85 5.88
CA VAL A 6 1.16 1.27 5.23
C VAL A 6 0.39 2.37 4.51
N ILE A 7 0.04 2.12 3.25
CA ILE A 7 -0.81 3.00 2.45
C ILE A 7 -2.22 2.43 2.42
N LEU A 8 -3.20 3.21 2.85
CA LEU A 8 -4.62 2.88 2.73
C LEU A 8 -5.17 3.52 1.46
N GLY A 9 -5.57 2.68 0.51
CA GLY A 9 -6.03 3.06 -0.82
C GLY A 9 -4.98 2.83 -1.91
N SER A 10 -5.43 2.35 -3.07
CA SER A 10 -4.59 1.88 -4.18
C SER A 10 -4.86 2.60 -5.51
N GLY A 11 -5.58 3.72 -5.48
CA GLY A 11 -5.75 4.60 -6.64
C GLY A 11 -4.44 5.28 -7.08
N GLU A 12 -4.54 6.32 -7.91
CA GLU A 12 -3.38 7.08 -8.41
C GLU A 12 -2.46 7.56 -7.28
N SER A 13 -3.01 8.29 -6.31
CA SER A 13 -2.26 8.85 -5.20
C SER A 13 -1.74 7.79 -4.24
N GLY A 14 -2.51 6.72 -4.00
CA GLY A 14 -2.11 5.62 -3.12
C GLY A 14 -0.93 4.81 -3.69
N THR A 15 -1.02 4.46 -4.97
CA THR A 15 0.06 3.76 -5.68
C THR A 15 1.31 4.64 -5.79
N GLY A 16 1.14 5.93 -6.12
CA GLY A 16 2.25 6.89 -6.16
C GLY A 16 2.96 7.03 -4.81
N ALA A 17 2.20 7.11 -3.70
CA ALA A 17 2.77 7.14 -2.35
C ALA A 17 3.54 5.85 -2.02
N ALA A 18 3.00 4.69 -2.40
CA ALA A 18 3.65 3.40 -2.18
C ALA A 18 4.97 3.29 -2.96
N LEU A 19 4.99 3.71 -4.22
CA LEU A 19 6.18 3.72 -5.06
C LEU A 19 7.26 4.66 -4.51
N LEU A 20 6.87 5.86 -4.07
CA LEU A 20 7.81 6.81 -3.46
C LEU A 20 8.39 6.22 -2.16
N ALA A 21 7.56 5.69 -1.27
CA ALA A 21 8.02 5.09 -0.03
C ALA A 21 8.99 3.91 -0.27
N HIS A 22 8.68 3.05 -1.24
CA HIS A 22 9.54 1.96 -1.65
C HIS A 22 10.88 2.47 -2.21
N GLN A 23 10.87 3.50 -3.06
CA GLN A 23 12.09 4.15 -3.58
C GLN A 23 12.95 4.77 -2.47
N GLN A 24 12.35 5.23 -1.38
CA GLN A 24 13.04 5.73 -0.19
C GLN A 24 13.58 4.60 0.71
N GLY A 25 13.42 3.33 0.32
CA GLY A 25 13.90 2.17 1.07
C GLY A 25 13.02 1.75 2.25
N LEU A 26 11.78 2.26 2.33
CA LEU A 26 10.84 1.90 3.39
C LEU A 26 10.17 0.57 3.10
N LYS A 27 10.03 -0.26 4.13
CA LYS A 27 9.23 -1.48 4.04
C LYS A 27 7.75 -1.12 3.97
N THR A 28 7.23 -1.14 2.74
CA THR A 28 5.92 -0.60 2.38
C THR A 28 4.88 -1.71 2.17
N PHE A 29 3.63 -1.45 2.53
CA PHE A 29 2.47 -2.30 2.22
C PHE A 29 1.29 -1.45 1.77
N VAL A 30 0.50 -1.94 0.81
CA VAL A 30 -0.73 -1.28 0.36
C VAL A 30 -1.95 -2.09 0.75
N SER A 31 -2.95 -1.43 1.33
CA SER A 31 -4.19 -2.06 1.74
C SER A 31 -5.37 -1.34 1.12
N ASP A 32 -6.20 -2.07 0.37
CA ASP A 32 -7.40 -1.52 -0.26
C ASP A 32 -8.64 -2.36 0.10
N GLY A 33 -9.69 -1.69 0.57
CA GLY A 33 -10.97 -2.33 0.89
C GLY A 33 -11.79 -2.70 -0.35
N GLY A 34 -11.43 -2.17 -1.52
CA GLY A 34 -12.01 -2.47 -2.83
C GLY A 34 -11.08 -3.30 -3.71
N ILE A 35 -11.45 -3.44 -4.98
CA ILE A 35 -10.63 -4.14 -5.98
C ILE A 35 -9.61 -3.14 -6.55
N ILE A 36 -8.33 -3.52 -6.53
CA ILE A 36 -7.27 -2.68 -7.09
C ILE A 36 -7.34 -2.73 -8.62
N PRO A 37 -7.43 -1.57 -9.30
CA PRO A 37 -7.38 -1.52 -10.77
C PRO A 37 -6.12 -2.20 -11.33
N THR A 38 -6.27 -2.94 -12.43
CA THR A 38 -5.19 -3.76 -13.02
C THR A 38 -3.90 -2.99 -13.28
N GLN A 39 -3.98 -1.70 -13.66
CA GLN A 39 -2.81 -0.86 -13.90
C GLN A 39 -1.98 -0.67 -12.62
N TYR A 40 -2.62 -0.28 -11.51
CA TYR A 40 -1.96 -0.06 -10.24
C TYR A 40 -1.46 -1.36 -9.62
N LYS A 41 -2.23 -2.44 -9.77
CA LYS A 41 -1.79 -3.78 -9.34
C LYS A 41 -0.48 -4.19 -10.02
N LYS A 42 -0.36 -3.96 -11.33
CA LYS A 42 0.88 -4.23 -12.07
C LYS A 42 2.04 -3.36 -11.60
N GLU A 43 1.80 -2.08 -11.32
CA GLU A 43 2.84 -1.19 -10.78
C GLU A 43 3.36 -1.69 -9.42
N LEU A 44 2.47 -2.05 -8.50
CA LEU A 44 2.83 -2.61 -7.19
C LEU A 44 3.58 -3.94 -7.33
N GLN A 45 3.14 -4.83 -8.22
CA GLN A 45 3.81 -6.10 -8.51
C GLN A 45 5.21 -5.90 -9.10
N ASN A 46 5.36 -4.98 -10.06
CA ASN A 46 6.64 -4.66 -10.69
C ASN A 46 7.64 -4.07 -9.68
N ALA A 47 7.15 -3.25 -8.74
CA ALA A 47 7.93 -2.72 -7.63
C ALA A 47 8.10 -3.71 -6.45
N GLN A 48 7.55 -4.94 -6.57
CA GLN A 48 7.56 -5.96 -5.51
C GLN A 48 7.00 -5.46 -4.17
N ILE A 49 6.05 -4.51 -4.22
CA ILE A 49 5.37 -3.99 -3.04
C ILE A 49 4.23 -4.96 -2.69
N PRO A 50 4.20 -5.53 -1.48
CA PRO A 50 3.11 -6.38 -1.05
C PRO A 50 1.83 -5.56 -0.87
N PHE A 51 0.70 -6.15 -1.25
CA PHE A 51 -0.61 -5.51 -1.12
C PHE A 51 -1.72 -6.52 -0.80
N GLU A 52 -2.84 -6.01 -0.29
CA GLU A 52 -4.12 -6.71 -0.18
C GLU A 52 -5.23 -5.91 -0.86
N GLU A 53 -6.29 -6.60 -1.27
CA GLU A 53 -7.46 -6.01 -1.90
C GLU A 53 -8.74 -6.68 -1.39
N SER A 54 -9.87 -5.98 -1.51
CA SER A 54 -11.18 -6.42 -1.00
C SER A 54 -11.23 -6.65 0.51
N THR A 55 -10.24 -6.14 1.26
CA THR A 55 -10.13 -6.31 2.71
C THR A 55 -9.16 -5.29 3.32
N HIS A 56 -9.30 -5.09 4.63
CA HIS A 56 -8.31 -4.41 5.46
C HIS A 56 -7.92 -5.34 6.61
N THR A 57 -6.71 -5.89 6.58
CA THR A 57 -6.19 -6.72 7.68
C THR A 57 -5.63 -5.80 8.76
N LEU A 58 -6.44 -5.55 9.80
CA LEU A 58 -6.08 -4.63 10.90
C LEU A 58 -4.74 -4.98 11.56
N ASP A 59 -4.43 -6.26 11.73
CA ASP A 59 -3.16 -6.69 12.33
C ASP A 59 -1.94 -6.26 11.50
N ILE A 60 -2.07 -6.19 10.17
CA ILE A 60 -1.01 -5.68 9.29
C ILE A 60 -0.96 -4.16 9.38
N ILE A 61 -2.11 -3.50 9.25
CA ILE A 61 -2.21 -2.03 9.22
C ILE A 61 -1.67 -1.42 10.52
N LEU A 62 -2.08 -1.97 11.68
CA LEU A 62 -1.69 -1.48 13.00
C LEU A 62 -0.27 -1.90 13.42
N SER A 63 0.39 -2.77 12.64
CA SER A 63 1.81 -3.09 12.85
C SER A 63 2.77 -2.04 12.27
N ALA A 64 2.25 -1.10 11.47
CA ALA A 64 3.06 -0.08 10.80
C ALA A 64 3.46 1.05 11.75
N LYS A 65 4.63 1.65 11.51
CA LYS A 65 5.06 2.85 12.24
C LYS A 65 4.27 4.08 11.82
N GLU A 66 3.93 4.17 10.53
CA GLU A 66 3.17 5.25 9.95
C GLU A 66 2.12 4.72 8.97
N ILE A 67 0.98 5.38 8.90
CA ILE A 67 -0.12 5.04 7.99
C ILE A 67 -0.45 6.28 7.18
N ILE A 68 -0.35 6.17 5.86
CA ILE A 68 -0.85 7.20 4.93
C ILE A 68 -2.23 6.75 4.45
N LYS A 69 -3.25 7.56 4.73
CA LYS A 69 -4.57 7.38 4.16
C LYS A 69 -4.72 8.27 2.93
N SER A 70 -4.95 7.65 1.77
CA SER A 70 -5.30 8.40 0.56
C SER A 70 -6.66 9.09 0.75
N PRO A 71 -6.85 10.35 0.27
CA PRO A 71 -8.07 11.12 0.53
C PRO A 71 -9.35 10.60 -0.16
N GLY A 72 -9.21 9.63 -1.09
CA GLY A 72 -10.32 9.02 -1.84
C GLY A 72 -11.07 7.93 -1.07
#